data_AF-A0AAU9IDA2-F1
#
_entry.id   AF-A0AAU9IDA2-F1
#
_cell.length_a   1.000
_cell.length_b   1.000
_cell.length_c   1.000
_cell.angle_alpha   90.00
_cell.angle_beta   90.00
_cell.angle_gamma   90.00
#
_symmetry.space_group_name_H-M   'P 1'
#
loop_
_entity.id
_entity.type
_entity.pdbx_description
1 polymer ?
#
loop_
_entity_poly.entity_id
_entity_poly.type
_entity_poly.pdbx_seq_one_letter_code
_entity_poly.pdbx_strand_id
1 'polypeptide(L)'
;MDIWKTFFLTHLDSLKLLEDKNWWSLTQDDEIWMIKAKAVSGNDGSASYALILTNMRDTYFSSAGTTQIQQEITQYNPNIQGGMAGLVNMLNTIISKKDPQSTYKIRIDQNSAEFEAKKTLSAIYEFNWKFSAIQLDEDISKRILSTLMVIPLCKTVVAQDSLIKQLEDQAGARRNAVDMKLFVPKNIEEIPCPELAQHTVAALNESYAQPVREIEGYVRVENERKRKFIEEAKEPIKKFRANSPKPQQKSKVDYKESEEEVRRKRELEIKLAMGKKGKKKLEFV
;
A
#
# COMPACT_ATOMS: atom_id res chain seq x y z
N MET A 1 35.57 10.73 10.13
CA MET A 1 34.71 9.96 11.05
C MET A 1 33.60 9.35 10.22
N ASP A 2 33.34 8.05 10.31
CA ASP A 2 32.36 7.36 9.45
C ASP A 2 30.94 7.79 9.84
N ILE A 3 30.30 8.63 9.02
CA ILE A 3 28.99 9.26 9.30
C ILE A 3 27.92 8.19 9.59
N TRP A 4 28.02 7.04 8.94
CA TRP A 4 27.17 5.88 9.22
C TRP A 4 27.34 5.35 10.65
N LYS A 5 28.58 5.24 11.14
CA LYS A 5 28.82 4.74 12.52
C LYS A 5 28.23 5.70 13.55
N THR A 6 28.35 7.00 13.34
CA THR A 6 27.75 8.00 14.23
C THR A 6 26.23 7.86 14.23
N PHE A 7 25.59 7.86 13.05
CA PHE A 7 24.13 7.68 12.94
C PHE A 7 23.65 6.38 13.59
N PHE A 8 24.33 5.27 13.28
CA PHE A 8 23.96 3.95 13.78
C PHE A 8 24.09 3.85 15.30
N LEU A 9 25.16 4.39 15.89
CA LEU A 9 25.33 4.40 17.34
C LEU A 9 24.30 5.29 18.03
N THR A 10 23.93 6.41 17.42
CA THR A 10 22.92 7.33 17.97
C THR A 10 21.50 6.76 17.88
N HIS A 11 21.18 5.98 16.85
CA HIS A 11 19.81 5.53 16.57
C HIS A 11 19.63 4.01 16.61
N LEU A 12 20.58 3.27 17.21
CA LEU A 12 20.58 1.81 17.24
C LEU A 12 19.26 1.24 17.77
N ASP A 13 18.80 1.74 18.91
CA ASP A 13 17.59 1.22 19.56
C ASP A 13 16.33 1.55 18.75
N SER A 14 16.30 2.71 18.09
CA SER A 14 15.23 3.10 17.17
C SER A 14 15.20 2.20 15.93
N LEU A 15 16.36 1.84 15.36
CA LEU A 15 16.43 0.95 14.21
C LEU A 15 16.04 -0.49 14.56
N LYS A 16 16.49 -1.00 15.71
CA LYS A 16 16.07 -2.32 16.24
C LYS A 16 14.55 -2.40 16.43
N LEU A 17 13.94 -1.30 16.85
CA LEU A 17 12.49 -1.20 17.00
C LEU A 17 11.76 -1.58 15.70
N LEU A 18 12.35 -1.24 14.56
CA LEU A 18 11.76 -1.41 13.24
C LEU A 18 12.03 -2.80 12.63
N GLU A 19 13.02 -3.58 13.07
CA GLU A 19 13.43 -4.82 12.39
C GLU A 19 12.24 -5.76 12.09
N ASP A 20 11.40 -6.02 13.09
CA ASP A 20 10.24 -6.93 13.01
C ASP A 20 8.96 -6.28 12.44
N LYS A 21 9.06 -5.09 11.84
CA LYS A 21 7.90 -4.38 11.33
C LYS A 21 7.79 -4.48 9.83
N ASN A 22 6.56 -4.68 9.36
CA ASN A 22 6.29 -4.75 7.94
C ASN A 22 6.30 -3.34 7.35
N TRP A 23 6.72 -3.27 6.09
CA TRP A 23 6.52 -2.09 5.28
C TRP A 23 5.06 -2.04 4.82
N TRP A 24 4.48 -0.84 4.79
CA TRP A 24 3.19 -0.60 4.15
C TRP A 24 3.28 0.62 3.26
N SER A 25 2.38 0.71 2.28
CA SER A 25 2.44 1.76 1.26
C SER A 25 1.28 2.76 1.34
N LEU A 26 1.60 3.99 0.97
CA LEU A 26 0.68 5.11 0.82
C LEU A 26 0.90 5.74 -0.56
N THR A 27 -0.17 5.89 -1.33
CA THR A 27 -0.12 6.65 -2.59
C THR A 27 -0.60 8.07 -2.31
N GLN A 28 0.21 9.06 -2.68
CA GLN A 28 -0.12 10.48 -2.57
C GLN A 28 0.53 11.23 -3.72
N ASP A 29 -0.22 12.13 -4.37
CA ASP A 29 0.29 12.99 -5.45
C ASP A 29 1.01 12.21 -6.57
N ASP A 30 0.44 11.06 -6.96
CA ASP A 30 0.99 10.09 -7.93
C ASP A 30 2.33 9.41 -7.54
N GLU A 31 2.82 9.65 -6.32
CA GLU A 31 3.98 8.96 -5.75
C GLU A 31 3.58 7.83 -4.79
N ILE A 32 4.37 6.76 -4.76
CA ILE A 32 4.23 5.67 -3.81
C ILE A 32 5.27 5.85 -2.70
N TRP A 33 4.76 6.04 -1.49
CA TRP A 33 5.55 6.13 -0.27
C TRP A 33 5.51 4.81 0.47
N MET A 34 6.69 4.34 0.86
CA MET A 34 6.90 3.17 1.70
C MET A 34 7.16 3.64 3.13
N ILE A 35 6.41 3.08 4.07
CA ILE A 35 6.40 3.50 5.47
C ILE A 35 6.70 2.29 6.34
N LYS A 36 7.63 2.46 7.28
CA LYS A 36 7.96 1.47 8.30
C LYS A 36 8.09 2.18 9.64
N ALA A 37 7.16 1.89 10.54
CA ALA A 37 7.05 2.61 11.80
C ALA A 37 6.64 1.68 12.94
N LYS A 38 6.98 2.07 14.16
CA LYS A 38 6.47 1.45 15.39
C LYS A 38 6.62 2.41 16.55
N ALA A 39 5.68 2.33 17.46
CA ALA A 39 5.75 2.96 18.77
C ALA A 39 5.56 1.89 19.85
N VAL A 40 6.24 2.05 20.99
CA VAL A 40 6.15 1.14 22.12
C VAL A 40 6.10 1.92 23.42
N SER A 41 5.36 1.39 24.39
CA SER A 41 5.39 1.84 25.79
C SER A 41 5.95 0.71 26.66
N GLY A 42 6.97 1.02 27.45
CA GLY A 42 7.53 0.11 28.45
C GLY A 42 6.68 0.06 29.72
N ASN A 43 6.85 -1.02 30.49
CA ASN A 43 6.18 -1.20 31.78
C ASN A 43 6.69 -0.25 32.86
N ASP A 44 7.86 0.34 32.65
CA ASP A 44 8.51 1.37 33.48
C ASP A 44 8.00 2.79 33.18
N GLY A 45 7.02 2.93 32.28
CA GLY A 45 6.52 4.22 31.84
C GLY A 45 7.35 4.89 30.74
N SER A 46 8.39 4.21 30.23
CA SER A 46 9.12 4.67 29.05
C SER A 46 8.27 4.57 27.79
N ALA A 47 8.53 5.42 26.82
CA ALA A 47 7.92 5.34 25.50
C ALA A 47 8.93 5.69 24.43
N SER A 48 8.83 5.05 23.27
CA SER A 48 9.63 5.43 22.11
C SER A 48 8.90 5.12 20.81
N TYR A 49 9.26 5.84 19.75
CA TYR A 49 8.87 5.48 18.40
C TYR A 49 10.03 5.63 17.43
N ALA A 50 9.92 4.94 16.30
CA ALA A 50 10.75 5.13 15.13
C ALA A 50 9.87 5.08 13.88
N LEU A 51 10.25 5.85 12.87
CA LEU A 51 9.59 5.96 11.57
C LEU A 51 10.63 6.13 10.47
N ILE A 52 10.48 5.35 9.41
CA ILE A 52 11.16 5.55 8.12
C ILE A 52 10.08 5.79 7.06
N LEU A 53 10.31 6.82 6.25
CA LEU A 53 9.53 7.14 5.06
C LEU A 53 10.47 7.11 3.86
N THR A 54 10.06 6.50 2.75
CA THR A 54 10.85 6.56 1.51
C THR A 54 9.98 6.46 0.28
N ASN A 55 10.31 7.20 -0.77
CA ASN A 55 9.79 7.01 -2.12
C ASN A 55 10.81 6.25 -3.00
N MET A 56 11.74 5.51 -2.37
CA MET A 56 12.88 4.80 -2.97
C MET A 56 14.00 5.69 -3.52
N ARG A 57 13.75 6.99 -3.71
CA ARG A 57 14.76 7.99 -4.08
C ARG A 57 15.31 8.67 -2.83
N ASP A 58 14.42 9.21 -2.02
CA ASP A 58 14.72 9.92 -0.78
C ASP A 58 14.28 9.06 0.41
N THR A 59 15.04 9.10 1.48
CA THR A 59 14.71 8.41 2.73
C THR A 59 14.71 9.42 3.87
N TYR A 60 13.64 9.41 4.66
CA TYR A 60 13.47 10.26 5.81
C TYR A 60 13.34 9.41 7.07
N PHE A 61 13.88 9.90 8.18
CA PHE A 61 13.87 9.21 9.45
C PHE A 61 13.40 10.12 10.58
N SER A 62 12.58 9.57 11.46
CA SER A 62 12.14 10.23 12.69
C SER A 62 12.16 9.21 13.84
N SER A 63 12.62 9.66 15.00
CA SER A 63 12.53 8.89 16.24
C SER A 63 12.34 9.83 17.41
N ALA A 64 11.62 9.38 18.43
CA ALA A 64 11.47 10.12 19.68
C ALA A 64 11.50 9.17 20.87
N GLY A 65 11.97 9.69 22.00
CA GLY A 65 11.88 9.06 23.32
C GLY A 65 10.75 9.66 24.16
N THR A 66 10.64 9.19 25.41
CA THR A 66 9.52 9.47 26.31
C THR A 66 9.22 10.96 26.47
N THR A 67 10.25 11.78 26.70
CA THR A 67 10.08 13.23 26.93
C THR A 67 9.48 13.94 25.73
N GLN A 68 9.96 13.64 24.53
CA GLN A 68 9.46 14.23 23.30
C GLN A 68 8.04 13.74 22.99
N ILE A 69 7.77 12.43 23.16
CA ILE A 69 6.42 11.88 23.00
C ILE A 69 5.43 12.56 23.95
N GLN A 70 5.84 12.85 25.20
CA GLN A 70 4.98 13.53 26.16
C GLN A 70 4.63 14.96 25.70
N GLN A 71 5.61 15.69 25.18
CA GLN A 71 5.40 17.02 24.61
C GLN A 71 4.48 16.96 23.38
N GLU A 72 4.71 16.01 22.48
CA GLU A 72 3.89 15.79 21.28
C GLU A 72 2.45 15.42 21.64
N ILE A 73 2.21 14.60 22.67
CA ILE A 73 0.87 14.30 23.18
C ILE A 73 0.17 15.60 23.63
N THR A 74 0.82 16.40 24.46
CA THR A 74 0.23 17.65 24.97
C THR A 74 -0.04 18.64 23.84
N GLN A 75 0.82 18.69 22.82
CA GLN A 75 0.69 19.60 21.69
C GLN A 75 -0.39 19.16 20.69
N TYR A 76 -0.41 17.89 20.31
CA TYR A 76 -1.27 17.39 19.23
C TYR A 76 -2.63 16.89 19.73
N ASN A 77 -2.72 16.43 20.98
CA ASN A 77 -3.90 15.78 21.55
C ASN A 77 -4.27 16.32 22.94
N PRO A 78 -4.40 17.66 23.14
CA PRO A 78 -4.59 18.25 24.47
C PRO A 78 -5.88 17.81 25.17
N ASN A 79 -6.89 17.38 24.40
CA ASN A 79 -8.21 17.01 24.93
C ASN A 79 -8.38 15.49 25.12
N ILE A 80 -7.39 14.67 24.76
CA ILE A 80 -7.51 13.22 24.88
C ILE A 80 -6.99 12.79 26.25
N GLN A 81 -7.91 12.32 27.09
CA GLN A 81 -7.56 11.72 28.38
C GLN A 81 -7.18 10.25 28.14
N GLY A 82 -5.89 9.96 28.27
CA GLY A 82 -5.36 8.61 28.19
C GLY A 82 -3.95 8.61 28.77
N GLY A 83 -3.62 7.61 29.59
CA GLY A 83 -2.24 7.45 30.03
C GLY A 83 -1.29 7.27 28.84
N MET A 84 -0.01 7.61 29.01
CA MET A 84 1.04 7.51 27.99
C MET A 84 0.96 6.19 27.19
N ALA A 85 0.85 5.06 27.90
CA ALA A 85 0.76 3.75 27.27
C ALA A 85 -0.45 3.60 26.33
N GLY A 86 -1.61 4.13 26.69
CA GLY A 86 -2.82 4.08 25.86
C GLY A 86 -2.67 4.88 24.57
N LEU A 87 -2.12 6.09 24.67
CA LEU A 87 -1.88 6.97 23.51
C LEU A 87 -0.79 6.42 22.60
N VAL A 88 0.29 5.86 23.16
CA VAL A 88 1.37 5.24 22.39
C VAL A 88 0.89 3.95 21.70
N ASN A 89 0.05 3.16 22.34
CA ASN A 89 -0.57 1.99 21.70
C ASN A 89 -1.51 2.40 20.57
N MET A 90 -2.28 3.47 20.75
CA MET A 90 -3.12 4.03 19.68
C MET A 90 -2.28 4.52 18.51
N LEU A 91 -1.20 5.27 18.79
CA LEU A 91 -0.22 5.70 17.80
C LEU A 91 0.36 4.52 17.03
N ASN A 92 0.82 3.49 17.74
CA ASN A 92 1.38 2.29 17.11
C ASN A 92 0.36 1.58 16.21
N THR A 93 -0.91 1.56 16.59
CA THR A 93 -1.98 0.94 15.79
C THR A 93 -2.17 1.62 14.44
N ILE A 94 -1.98 2.94 14.36
CA ILE A 94 -2.18 3.71 13.12
C ILE A 94 -0.93 3.81 12.26
N ILE A 95 0.27 3.67 12.82
CA ILE A 95 1.53 3.81 12.05
C ILE A 95 2.19 2.49 11.70
N SER A 96 1.97 1.42 12.47
CA SER A 96 2.65 0.13 12.21
C SER A 96 2.08 -0.63 11.02
N LYS A 97 0.87 -0.28 10.60
CA LYS A 97 0.18 -0.78 9.42
C LYS A 97 -0.84 0.27 8.97
N LYS A 98 -1.26 0.19 7.70
CA LYS A 98 -2.31 1.05 7.18
C LYS A 98 -3.65 0.76 7.88
N ASP A 99 -4.06 1.64 8.78
CA ASP A 99 -5.39 1.65 9.39
C ASP A 99 -6.42 2.28 8.43
N PRO A 100 -7.49 1.58 8.03
CA PRO A 100 -8.54 2.10 7.14
C PRO A 100 -9.40 3.21 7.77
N GLN A 101 -9.39 3.36 9.10
CA GLN A 101 -10.11 4.43 9.80
C GLN A 101 -9.25 5.68 10.00
N SER A 102 -8.03 5.68 9.48
CA SER A 102 -7.10 6.79 9.61
C SER A 102 -6.84 7.46 8.26
N THR A 103 -6.59 8.75 8.31
CA THR A 103 -6.13 9.55 7.18
C THR A 103 -4.64 9.86 7.35
N TYR A 104 -3.93 9.87 6.23
CA TYR A 104 -2.48 10.04 6.19
C TYR A 104 -2.14 11.13 5.19
N LYS A 105 -1.14 11.95 5.54
CA LYS A 105 -0.62 12.98 4.65
C LYS A 105 0.88 13.12 4.83
N ILE A 106 1.62 13.18 3.74
CA ILE A 106 3.04 13.47 3.68
C ILE A 106 3.21 14.86 3.08
N ARG A 107 4.03 15.71 3.71
CA ARG A 107 4.42 17.01 3.16
C ARG A 107 5.93 17.06 3.15
N ILE A 108 6.51 17.33 1.99
CA ILE A 108 7.95 17.43 1.81
C ILE A 108 8.34 18.91 1.80
N ASP A 109 9.37 19.23 2.56
CA ASP A 109 10.11 20.48 2.52
C ASP A 109 11.58 20.17 2.16
N GLN A 110 12.42 21.17 1.92
CA GLN A 110 13.75 21.01 1.30
C GLN A 110 14.60 19.86 1.86
N ASN A 111 14.65 19.70 3.19
CA ASN A 111 15.45 18.68 3.87
C ASN A 111 14.65 17.88 4.92
N SER A 112 13.32 17.96 4.88
CA SER A 112 12.45 17.36 5.89
C SER A 112 11.12 16.91 5.31
N ALA A 113 10.50 15.96 5.99
CA ALA A 113 9.17 15.47 5.67
C ALA A 113 8.29 15.51 6.92
N GLU A 114 7.12 16.12 6.83
CA GLU A 114 6.06 15.99 7.82
C GLU A 114 5.14 14.84 7.40
N PHE A 115 5.09 13.77 8.20
CA PHE A 115 4.07 12.73 8.07
C PHE A 115 3.00 12.94 9.14
N GLU A 116 1.77 13.17 8.70
CA GLU A 116 0.61 13.41 9.55
C GLU A 116 -0.32 12.19 9.49
N ALA A 117 -0.64 11.63 10.65
CA ALA A 117 -1.56 10.51 10.81
C ALA A 117 -2.72 10.93 11.72
N LYS A 118 -3.94 10.83 11.23
CA LYS A 118 -5.16 11.22 11.95
C LYS A 118 -6.14 10.08 12.02
N LYS A 119 -6.69 9.82 13.19
CA LYS A 119 -7.73 8.82 13.43
C LYS A 119 -8.92 9.46 14.12
N THR A 120 -10.10 9.35 13.50
CA THR A 120 -11.35 9.76 14.13
C THR A 120 -11.74 8.70 15.18
N LEU A 121 -11.79 9.09 16.46
CA LEU A 121 -12.20 8.20 17.56
C LEU A 121 -13.71 8.26 17.80
N SER A 122 -14.28 9.45 17.64
CA SER A 122 -15.72 9.70 17.72
C SER A 122 -16.08 10.95 16.90
N ALA A 123 -17.35 11.31 16.84
CA ALA A 123 -17.81 12.49 16.09
C ALA A 123 -17.21 13.84 16.55
N ILE A 124 -16.56 13.87 17.73
CA ILE A 124 -16.00 15.08 18.34
C ILE A 124 -14.51 14.97 18.67
N TYR A 125 -13.92 13.77 18.62
CA TYR A 125 -12.53 13.55 18.98
C TYR A 125 -11.73 12.94 17.83
N GLU A 126 -10.65 13.62 17.48
CA GLU A 126 -9.64 13.14 16.53
C GLU A 126 -8.33 12.96 17.27
N PHE A 127 -7.73 11.78 17.12
CA PHE A 127 -6.34 11.55 17.48
C PHE A 127 -5.47 11.99 16.31
N ASN A 128 -4.54 12.91 16.55
CA ASN A 128 -3.63 13.43 15.53
C ASN A 128 -2.18 13.21 15.95
N TRP A 129 -1.33 12.80 15.02
CA TRP A 129 0.11 12.76 15.23
C TRP A 129 0.86 13.28 14.03
N LYS A 130 1.92 14.04 14.29
CA LYS A 130 2.82 14.57 13.28
C LYS A 130 4.24 14.13 13.55
N PHE A 131 4.87 13.57 12.53
CA PHE A 131 6.25 13.14 12.56
C PHE A 131 7.08 14.08 11.70
N SER A 132 8.03 14.75 12.33
CA SER A 132 9.01 15.58 11.64
C SER A 132 10.24 14.72 11.32
N ALA A 133 10.28 14.18 10.12
CA ALA A 133 11.36 13.32 9.67
C ALA A 133 12.43 14.14 8.93
N ILE A 134 13.70 13.86 9.22
CA ILE A 134 14.84 14.47 8.52
C ILE A 134 15.23 13.64 7.32
N GLN A 135 15.62 14.28 6.22
CA GLN A 135 16.20 13.56 5.09
C GLN A 135 17.56 12.99 5.50
N LEU A 136 17.78 11.73 5.16
CA LEU A 136 19.03 11.03 5.40
C LEU A 136 19.99 11.22 4.24
N ASP A 137 21.29 11.27 4.55
CA ASP A 137 22.34 11.21 3.54
C ASP A 137 22.19 9.95 2.67
N GLU A 138 22.61 10.04 1.41
CA GLU A 138 22.46 8.98 0.42
C GLU A 138 23.09 7.65 0.88
N ASP A 139 24.28 7.70 1.49
CA ASP A 139 24.99 6.52 1.99
C ASP A 139 24.27 5.85 3.16
N ILE A 140 23.68 6.65 4.06
CA ILE A 140 22.89 6.15 5.19
C ILE A 140 21.59 5.53 4.66
N SER A 141 20.92 6.23 3.74
CA SER A 141 19.69 5.78 3.08
C SER A 141 19.89 4.41 2.43
N LYS A 142 20.93 4.24 1.61
CA LYS A 142 21.26 2.96 0.97
C LYS A 142 21.46 1.83 1.98
N ARG A 143 22.15 2.09 3.09
CA ARG A 143 22.41 1.09 4.13
C ARG A 143 21.15 0.71 4.90
N ILE A 144 20.28 1.67 5.22
CA ILE A 144 19.00 1.42 5.89
C ILE A 144 18.09 0.60 4.98
N LEU A 145 17.92 1.02 3.72
CA LEU A 145 17.09 0.29 2.75
C LEU A 145 17.64 -1.11 2.49
N SER A 146 18.96 -1.25 2.39
CA SER A 146 19.60 -2.56 2.26
C SER A 146 19.27 -3.46 3.46
N THR A 147 19.46 -2.95 4.68
CA THR A 147 19.26 -3.71 5.93
C THR A 147 17.80 -4.07 6.18
N LEU A 148 16.87 -3.11 6.01
CA LEU A 148 15.48 -3.25 6.44
C LEU A 148 14.50 -3.63 5.33
N MET A 149 14.93 -3.58 4.06
CA MET A 149 14.09 -3.91 2.91
C MET A 149 14.74 -4.96 2.00
N VAL A 150 15.92 -4.68 1.44
CA VAL A 150 16.53 -5.54 0.40
C VAL A 150 16.96 -6.89 0.94
N ILE A 151 17.76 -6.92 2.02
CA ILE A 151 18.25 -8.17 2.62
C ILE A 151 17.07 -9.06 3.08
N PRO A 152 16.06 -8.54 3.81
CA PRO A 152 14.86 -9.32 4.13
C PRO A 152 14.15 -9.86 2.90
N LEU A 153 13.98 -9.05 1.85
CA LEU A 153 13.35 -9.48 0.60
C LEU A 153 14.13 -10.63 -0.05
N CYS A 154 15.45 -10.52 -0.16
CA CYS A 154 16.30 -11.57 -0.71
C CYS A 154 16.17 -12.88 0.09
N LYS A 155 16.14 -12.79 1.43
CA LYS A 155 15.90 -13.96 2.30
C LYS A 155 14.53 -14.59 2.04
N THR A 156 13.48 -13.78 1.88
CA THR A 156 12.14 -14.26 1.56
C THR A 156 12.10 -14.97 0.19
N VAL A 157 12.74 -14.40 -0.83
CA VAL A 157 12.80 -15.02 -2.17
C VAL A 157 13.51 -16.38 -2.13
N VAL A 158 14.65 -16.47 -1.43
CA VAL A 158 15.38 -17.74 -1.26
C VAL A 158 14.54 -18.76 -0.48
N ALA A 159 13.85 -18.33 0.57
CA ALA A 159 12.97 -19.20 1.34
C ALA A 159 11.79 -19.70 0.51
N GLN A 160 11.22 -18.84 -0.35
CA GLN A 160 10.14 -19.21 -1.28
C GLN A 160 10.63 -20.20 -2.35
N ASP A 161 11.81 -19.98 -2.94
CA ASP A 161 12.41 -20.93 -3.90
C ASP A 161 12.64 -22.32 -3.27
N SER A 162 13.17 -22.35 -2.05
CA SER A 162 13.33 -23.59 -1.29
C SER A 162 11.99 -24.29 -1.02
N LEU A 163 10.96 -23.53 -0.63
CA LEU A 163 9.62 -24.07 -0.40
C LEU A 163 9.00 -24.62 -1.69
N ILE A 164 9.16 -23.93 -2.81
CA ILE A 164 8.68 -24.38 -4.12
C ILE A 164 9.33 -25.72 -4.47
N LYS A 165 10.66 -25.85 -4.34
CA LYS A 165 11.37 -27.11 -4.59
C LYS A 165 10.87 -28.24 -3.70
N GLN A 166 10.65 -27.98 -2.41
CA GLN A 166 10.10 -28.97 -1.50
C GLN A 166 8.68 -29.41 -1.91
N LEU A 167 7.84 -28.47 -2.36
CA LEU A 167 6.50 -28.77 -2.84
C LEU A 167 6.52 -29.54 -4.17
N GLU A 168 7.47 -29.24 -5.06
CA GLU A 168 7.70 -29.98 -6.31
C GLU A 168 8.17 -31.41 -6.03
N ASP A 169 9.11 -31.61 -5.11
CA ASP A 169 9.58 -32.92 -4.68
C ASP A 169 8.45 -33.75 -4.06
N GLN A 170 7.62 -33.13 -3.20
CA GLN A 170 6.45 -33.79 -2.63
C GLN A 170 5.40 -34.13 -3.70
N ALA A 171 5.18 -33.25 -4.67
CA ALA A 171 4.26 -33.51 -5.78
C ALA A 171 4.77 -34.61 -6.71
N GLY A 172 6.07 -34.62 -7.02
CA GLY A 172 6.75 -35.67 -7.78
C GLY A 172 6.71 -37.01 -7.06
N ALA A 173 7.02 -37.04 -5.76
CA ALA A 173 6.91 -38.23 -4.93
C ALA A 173 5.46 -38.77 -4.87
N ARG A 174 4.46 -37.89 -4.79
CA ARG A 174 3.04 -38.28 -4.86
C ARG A 174 2.64 -38.83 -6.23
N ARG A 175 3.13 -38.25 -7.34
CA ARG A 175 2.89 -38.79 -8.70
C ARG A 175 3.53 -40.17 -8.87
N ASN A 176 4.77 -40.34 -8.43
CA ASN A 176 5.46 -41.64 -8.45
C ASN A 176 4.77 -42.67 -7.53
N ALA A 177 4.19 -42.25 -6.41
CA ALA A 177 3.40 -43.11 -5.53
C ALA A 177 2.02 -43.49 -6.12
N VAL A 178 1.43 -42.65 -6.98
CA VAL A 178 0.19 -42.96 -7.72
C VAL A 178 0.48 -43.93 -8.88
N ASP A 179 1.62 -43.81 -9.56
CA ASP A 179 2.07 -44.78 -10.58
C ASP A 179 2.58 -46.11 -9.99
N MET A 180 2.99 -46.14 -8.71
CA MET A 180 3.33 -47.38 -7.99
C MET A 180 2.11 -48.17 -7.46
N LYS A 181 0.86 -47.73 -7.71
CA LYS A 181 -0.34 -48.51 -7.39
C LYS A 181 -0.66 -49.63 -8.39
N LEU A 182 0.34 -50.18 -9.07
CA LEU A 182 0.29 -51.49 -9.73
C LEU A 182 0.97 -52.61 -8.91
N PHE A 183 1.56 -52.31 -7.76
CA PHE A 183 1.96 -53.33 -6.80
C PHE A 183 1.35 -52.99 -5.44
N VAL A 184 0.32 -53.74 -5.07
CA VAL A 184 -0.21 -53.79 -3.71
C VAL A 184 0.51 -54.92 -2.99
N PRO A 185 1.45 -54.67 -2.07
CA PRO A 185 1.67 -55.60 -0.99
C PRO A 185 0.53 -55.38 0.00
N LYS A 186 -0.33 -56.40 0.14
CA LYS A 186 -1.19 -56.57 1.31
C LYS A 186 -0.29 -56.51 2.56
N ASN A 187 -0.71 -55.75 3.57
CA ASN A 187 -0.09 -55.54 4.89
C ASN A 187 0.78 -54.28 5.00
N ILE A 188 0.13 -53.13 5.15
CA ILE A 188 0.56 -52.13 6.13
C ILE A 188 -0.69 -51.75 6.93
N GLU A 189 -0.82 -52.42 8.08
CA GLU A 189 -1.64 -51.96 9.17
C GLU A 189 -1.06 -50.63 9.70
N GLU A 190 -1.95 -49.65 9.86
CA GLU A 190 -1.91 -48.58 10.86
C GLU A 190 -0.71 -47.60 10.89
N ILE A 191 -0.94 -46.39 10.38
CA ILE A 191 -0.43 -45.16 11.02
C ILE A 191 -1.64 -44.38 11.54
N PRO A 192 -1.68 -44.00 12.83
CA PRO A 192 -2.85 -43.39 13.44
C PRO A 192 -2.99 -41.91 13.11
N CYS A 193 -4.24 -41.45 13.21
CA CYS A 193 -4.73 -40.07 13.25
C CYS A 193 -5.15 -39.40 11.92
N PRO A 194 -6.33 -39.76 11.39
CA PRO A 194 -7.00 -39.07 10.27
C PRO A 194 -7.40 -37.61 10.58
N GLU A 195 -7.57 -37.27 11.86
CA GLU A 195 -8.14 -35.97 12.28
C GLU A 195 -7.15 -34.81 12.11
N LEU A 196 -5.86 -35.03 12.39
CA LEU A 196 -4.83 -33.99 12.25
C LEU A 196 -4.62 -33.57 10.78
N ALA A 197 -4.74 -34.53 9.85
CA ALA A 197 -4.63 -34.30 8.41
C ALA A 197 -5.83 -33.53 7.85
N GLN A 198 -7.04 -33.80 8.36
CA GLN A 198 -8.24 -33.08 7.94
C GLN A 198 -8.21 -31.61 8.39
N HIS A 199 -7.74 -31.34 9.61
CA HIS A 199 -7.61 -29.96 10.12
C HIS A 199 -6.53 -29.14 9.41
N THR A 200 -5.39 -29.74 9.08
CA THR A 200 -4.33 -29.04 8.33
C THR A 200 -4.72 -28.76 6.89
N VAL A 201 -5.43 -29.68 6.23
CA VAL A 201 -5.94 -29.45 4.87
C VAL A 201 -7.04 -28.38 4.86
N ALA A 202 -7.94 -28.37 5.85
CA ALA A 202 -8.95 -27.33 5.98
C ALA A 202 -8.33 -25.94 6.23
N ALA A 203 -7.34 -25.85 7.14
CA ALA A 203 -6.63 -24.61 7.44
C ALA A 203 -5.82 -24.09 6.23
N LEU A 204 -5.18 -24.98 5.47
CA LEU A 204 -4.52 -24.60 4.21
C LEU A 204 -5.54 -24.08 3.19
N ASN A 205 -6.64 -24.81 2.96
CA ASN A 205 -7.66 -24.41 2.00
C ASN A 205 -8.31 -23.07 2.36
N GLU A 206 -8.49 -22.79 3.66
CA GLU A 206 -9.00 -21.51 4.14
C GLU A 206 -7.98 -20.38 3.93
N SER A 207 -6.69 -20.63 4.21
CA SER A 207 -5.60 -19.68 3.97
C SER A 207 -5.39 -19.34 2.48
N TYR A 208 -5.66 -20.26 1.56
CA TYR A 208 -5.60 -19.99 0.12
C TYR A 208 -6.88 -19.36 -0.43
N ALA A 209 -8.03 -19.68 0.16
CA ALA A 209 -9.32 -19.12 -0.26
C ALA A 209 -9.52 -17.67 0.20
N GLN A 210 -8.86 -17.25 1.28
CA GLN A 210 -9.05 -15.92 1.86
C GLN A 210 -8.52 -14.77 0.98
N PRO A 211 -7.30 -14.83 0.40
CA PRO A 211 -6.83 -13.82 -0.55
C PRO A 211 -7.69 -13.76 -1.83
N VAL A 212 -8.18 -14.90 -2.31
CA VAL A 212 -9.05 -14.97 -3.50
C VAL A 212 -10.40 -14.32 -3.20
N ARG A 213 -11.01 -14.59 -2.04
CA ARG A 213 -12.27 -13.96 -1.62
C ARG A 213 -12.11 -12.45 -1.37
N GLU A 214 -10.95 -12.01 -0.88
CA GLU A 214 -10.65 -10.58 -0.73
C GLU A 214 -10.55 -9.89 -2.10
N ILE A 215 -9.85 -10.49 -3.06
CA ILE A 215 -9.76 -9.98 -4.44
C ILE A 215 -11.13 -9.96 -5.12
N GLU A 216 -11.93 -11.03 -4.98
CA GLU A 216 -13.30 -11.08 -5.48
C GLU A 216 -14.19 -10.01 -4.85
N GLY A 217 -14.01 -9.74 -3.55
CA GLY A 217 -14.66 -8.65 -2.83
C GLY A 217 -14.31 -7.27 -3.38
N TYR A 218 -13.01 -7.01 -3.61
CA TYR A 218 -12.54 -5.75 -4.23
C TYR A 218 -13.11 -5.57 -5.64
N VAL A 219 -13.08 -6.61 -6.47
CA VAL A 219 -13.63 -6.58 -7.84
C VAL A 219 -15.14 -6.35 -7.82
N ARG A 220 -15.87 -6.92 -6.85
CA ARG A 220 -17.32 -6.72 -6.71
C ARG A 220 -17.66 -5.29 -6.30
N VAL A 221 -16.94 -4.72 -5.33
CA VAL A 221 -17.12 -3.32 -4.89
C VAL A 221 -16.74 -2.35 -6.01
N GLU A 222 -15.68 -2.62 -6.77
CA GLU A 222 -15.27 -1.81 -7.91
C GLU A 222 -16.31 -1.88 -9.05
N ASN A 223 -16.86 -3.06 -9.32
CA ASN A 223 -17.92 -3.23 -10.32
C ASN A 223 -19.24 -2.57 -9.90
N GLU A 224 -19.60 -2.61 -8.61
CA GLU A 224 -20.76 -1.88 -8.08
C GLU A 224 -20.56 -0.36 -8.14
N ARG A 225 -19.35 0.13 -7.84
CA ARG A 225 -19.01 1.56 -8.02
C ARG A 225 -19.08 1.99 -9.49
N LYS A 226 -18.57 1.16 -10.41
CA LYS A 226 -18.68 1.41 -11.86
C LYS A 226 -20.14 1.41 -12.32
N ARG A 227 -20.99 0.51 -11.80
CA ARG A 227 -22.43 0.49 -12.11
C ARG A 227 -23.15 1.73 -11.57
N LYS A 228 -22.91 2.11 -10.31
CA LYS A 228 -23.49 3.34 -9.72
C LYS A 228 -23.04 4.60 -10.45
N PHE A 229 -21.77 4.69 -10.84
CA PHE A 229 -21.26 5.81 -11.65
C PHE A 229 -21.94 5.88 -13.03
N ILE A 230 -22.20 4.73 -13.67
CA ILE A 230 -22.92 4.66 -14.95
C ILE A 230 -24.42 4.99 -14.80
N GLU A 231 -25.05 4.65 -13.67
CA GLU A 231 -26.44 5.02 -13.36
C GLU A 231 -26.59 6.50 -13.00
N GLU A 232 -25.70 7.04 -12.17
CA GLU A 232 -25.65 8.47 -11.80
C GLU A 232 -25.32 9.35 -13.01
N ALA A 233 -24.50 8.87 -13.95
CA ALA A 233 -24.22 9.55 -15.22
C ALA A 233 -25.41 9.52 -16.21
N LYS A 234 -26.43 8.66 -16.00
CA LYS A 234 -27.66 8.62 -16.81
C LYS A 234 -28.78 9.50 -16.27
N GLU A 235 -28.72 9.90 -14.99
CA GLU A 235 -29.73 10.78 -14.38
C GLU A 235 -29.73 12.27 -14.81
N PRO A 236 -28.66 12.90 -15.34
CA PRO A 236 -28.74 14.29 -15.79
C PRO A 236 -29.52 14.43 -17.10
N ILE A 237 -29.68 13.36 -17.88
CA ILE A 237 -30.33 13.40 -19.21
C ILE A 237 -31.86 13.22 -19.13
N LYS A 238 -32.39 12.62 -18.04
CA LYS A 238 -33.85 12.50 -17.86
C LYS A 238 -34.50 13.72 -17.18
N LYS A 239 -33.77 14.49 -16.36
CA LYS A 239 -34.32 15.68 -15.69
C LYS A 239 -34.27 16.96 -16.53
N PHE A 240 -33.47 16.99 -17.61
CA PHE A 240 -33.47 18.10 -18.58
C PHE A 240 -34.42 17.93 -19.78
N ARG A 241 -35.21 16.83 -19.85
CA ARG A 241 -36.20 16.62 -20.93
C ARG A 241 -37.67 16.85 -20.52
N ALA A 242 -37.95 17.20 -19.27
CA ALA A 242 -39.33 17.39 -18.82
C ALA A 242 -39.83 18.85 -18.83
N ASN A 243 -38.95 19.86 -18.84
CA ASN A 243 -39.35 21.26 -18.76
C ASN A 243 -38.72 22.12 -19.87
N SER A 244 -38.99 21.79 -21.13
CA SER A 244 -38.71 22.69 -22.25
C SER A 244 -39.98 22.88 -23.08
N PRO A 245 -40.44 24.13 -23.32
CA PRO A 245 -41.65 24.40 -24.07
C PRO A 245 -41.57 23.91 -25.52
N LYS A 246 -42.72 23.48 -26.07
CA LYS A 246 -42.88 23.10 -27.47
C LYS A 246 -42.38 24.19 -28.43
N PRO A 247 -41.87 23.81 -29.61
CA PRO A 247 -41.14 24.69 -30.51
C PRO A 247 -42.10 25.60 -31.29
N GLN A 248 -41.82 26.90 -31.30
CA GLN A 248 -42.30 27.80 -32.34
C GLN A 248 -41.16 28.17 -33.31
N GLN A 249 -41.59 28.20 -34.56
CA GLN A 249 -40.87 28.24 -35.81
C GLN A 249 -39.97 29.46 -36.07
N LYS A 250 -38.93 29.18 -36.85
CA LYS A 250 -38.23 30.03 -37.84
C LYS A 250 -37.33 31.16 -37.34
N SER A 251 -36.02 30.97 -37.53
CA SER A 251 -35.29 31.80 -38.48
C SER A 251 -34.14 31.00 -39.10
N LYS A 252 -33.97 31.14 -40.43
CA LYS A 252 -32.80 30.66 -41.17
C LYS A 252 -31.59 31.46 -40.70
N VAL A 253 -30.52 30.78 -40.29
CA VAL A 253 -29.19 31.37 -40.22
C VAL A 253 -28.25 30.43 -40.97
N ASP A 254 -27.83 30.88 -42.16
CA ASP A 254 -26.73 30.29 -42.91
C ASP A 254 -25.44 30.49 -42.10
N TYR A 255 -24.85 29.41 -41.60
CA TYR A 255 -23.50 29.44 -41.05
C TYR A 255 -22.51 29.33 -42.21
N LYS A 256 -21.94 30.47 -42.62
CA LYS A 256 -20.65 30.47 -43.32
C LYS A 256 -19.58 30.18 -42.26
N GLU A 257 -19.07 28.96 -42.21
CA GLU A 257 -17.80 28.68 -41.51
C GLU A 257 -16.72 29.60 -42.11
N SER A 258 -15.96 30.29 -41.25
CA SER A 258 -14.86 31.13 -41.71
C SER A 258 -13.74 30.23 -42.27
N GLU A 259 -13.10 30.64 -43.37
CA GLU A 259 -11.98 29.89 -43.98
C GLU A 259 -10.84 29.63 -42.98
N GLU A 260 -10.75 30.44 -41.92
CA GLU A 260 -9.77 30.33 -40.84
C GLU A 260 -10.04 29.12 -39.92
N GLU A 261 -11.31 28.77 -39.70
CA GLU A 261 -11.72 27.63 -38.89
C GLU A 261 -11.55 26.31 -39.64
N VAL A 262 -11.81 26.32 -40.95
CA VAL A 262 -11.50 25.20 -41.86
C VAL A 262 -9.99 24.96 -41.94
N ARG A 263 -9.18 26.03 -41.99
CA ARG A 263 -7.71 25.92 -42.00
C ARG A 263 -7.17 25.34 -40.68
N ARG A 264 -7.70 25.77 -39.52
CA ARG A 264 -7.34 25.20 -38.22
C ARG A 264 -7.68 23.71 -38.09
N LYS A 265 -8.86 23.29 -38.58
CA LYS A 265 -9.24 21.86 -38.59
C LYS A 265 -8.28 21.02 -39.44
N ARG A 266 -7.89 21.50 -40.63
CA ARG A 266 -6.92 20.79 -41.50
C ARG A 266 -5.53 20.68 -40.89
N GLU A 267 -5.02 21.73 -40.23
CA GLU A 267 -3.72 21.67 -39.56
C GLU A 267 -3.69 20.67 -38.38
N LEU A 268 -4.80 20.55 -37.64
CA LEU A 268 -4.95 19.57 -36.56
C LEU A 268 -5.00 18.12 -37.08
N GLU A 269 -5.71 17.87 -38.18
CA GLU A 269 -5.73 16.54 -38.81
C GLU A 269 -4.35 16.13 -39.33
N ILE A 270 -3.59 17.05 -39.93
CA ILE A 270 -2.24 16.79 -40.41
C ILE A 270 -1.29 16.45 -39.25
N LYS A 271 -1.38 17.15 -38.12
CA LYS A 271 -0.58 16.85 -36.92
C LYS A 271 -0.91 15.48 -36.33
N LEU A 272 -2.20 15.10 -36.29
CA LEU A 272 -2.62 13.77 -35.83
C LEU A 272 -2.18 12.64 -36.77
N ALA A 273 -2.11 12.90 -38.07
CA ALA A 273 -1.63 11.92 -39.05
C ALA A 273 -0.11 11.70 -39.00
N MET A 274 0.68 12.76 -38.70
CA MET A 274 2.14 12.64 -38.58
C MET A 274 2.60 11.92 -37.31
N GLY A 275 1.83 11.97 -36.22
CA GLY A 275 2.13 11.22 -34.99
C GLY A 275 2.02 9.70 -35.10
N LYS A 276 1.35 9.18 -36.14
CA LYS A 276 1.13 7.73 -36.33
C LYS A 276 2.15 7.02 -37.22
N LYS A 277 3.10 7.73 -37.86
CA LYS A 277 4.13 7.11 -38.74
C LYS A 277 5.47 6.75 -38.06
N GLY A 278 5.55 6.83 -36.72
CA GLY A 278 6.77 6.57 -35.96
C GLY A 278 7.00 5.15 -35.41
N LYS A 279 6.05 4.21 -35.57
CA LYS A 279 6.25 2.82 -35.12
C LYS A 279 6.73 1.94 -36.28
N LYS A 280 8.03 2.02 -36.60
CA LYS A 280 8.70 1.01 -37.43
C LYS A 280 8.86 -0.29 -36.63
N LYS A 281 8.58 -1.39 -37.31
CA LYS A 281 8.70 -2.79 -36.88
C LYS A 281 10.08 -3.08 -36.25
N LEU A 282 10.08 -3.72 -35.09
CA LEU A 282 11.15 -4.61 -34.66
C LEU A 282 10.87 -5.96 -35.32
N GLU A 283 11.65 -6.30 -36.35
CA GLU A 283 11.70 -7.66 -36.90
C GLU A 283 12.65 -8.48 -36.04
N PHE A 284 12.17 -9.64 -35.59
CA PHE A 284 12.98 -10.71 -35.01
C PHE A 284 13.74 -11.42 -36.13
N VAL A 285 15.08 -11.41 -36.04
CA VAL A 285 15.98 -12.50 -36.49
C VAL A 285 17.06 -12.63 -35.43
#